data_AF-A0A8J7BJH9-F1
#
_entry.id   AF-A0A8J7BJH9-F1
#
_cell.length_a   1.000
_cell.length_b   1.000
_cell.length_c   1.000
_cell.angle_alpha   90.00
_cell.angle_beta   90.00
_cell.angle_gamma   90.00
#
_symmetry.space_group_name_H-M   'P 1'
#
loop_
_entity.id
_entity.type
_entity.pdbx_description
1 polymer ?
#
loop_
_entity_poly.entity_id
_entity_poly.type
_entity_poly.pdbx_seq_one_letter_code
_entity_poly.pdbx_strand_id
1 'polypeptide(L)'
;MPAKPDQSPLQRRRPTLARWAVAIAAGVAIVGCRPNSPPQTEAINPAPAAPTDSAPEPAAQSTEPPTATTAAPATTPTATLPISLIKEWQPLSDVLLAFGPMTLTPDQVQWGSGQTSPYTLVSTEGGYLLELGANPSFYDTQNRYIKLIPKADTNTANSIEVAFYTNSDQLQSDEYVMYGGYFAE
;
A
#
# COMPACT_ATOMS: atom_id res chain seq x y z
N MET A 1 -29.25 17.04 57.38
CA MET A 1 -30.20 17.13 56.25
C MET A 1 -29.40 17.09 54.96
N PRO A 2 -29.33 15.95 54.24
CA PRO A 2 -28.58 15.85 52.99
C PRO A 2 -29.43 16.33 51.80
N ALA A 3 -28.87 17.25 51.01
CA ALA A 3 -29.47 17.74 49.77
C ALA A 3 -29.24 16.74 48.63
N LYS A 4 -30.31 16.53 47.86
CA LYS A 4 -30.46 15.61 46.73
C LYS A 4 -29.68 16.08 45.50
N PRO A 5 -29.06 15.18 44.70
CA PRO A 5 -28.40 15.56 43.46
C PRO A 5 -29.43 15.82 42.33
N ASP A 6 -29.16 16.87 41.56
CA ASP A 6 -29.90 17.26 40.36
C ASP A 6 -29.43 16.42 39.17
N GLN A 7 -30.33 15.58 38.64
CA GLN A 7 -30.13 14.87 37.37
C GLN A 7 -30.72 15.70 36.23
N SER A 8 -29.88 16.24 35.37
CA SER A 8 -30.29 16.83 34.10
C SER A 8 -30.38 15.76 33.00
N PRO A 9 -31.55 15.59 32.35
CA PRO A 9 -31.72 14.64 31.26
C PRO A 9 -31.38 15.23 29.88
N LEU A 10 -30.67 14.42 29.08
CA LEU A 10 -30.83 14.23 27.63
C LEU A 10 -31.02 15.49 26.75
N GLN A 11 -29.95 15.91 26.08
CA GLN A 11 -30.04 16.59 24.79
C GLN A 11 -29.15 15.86 23.76
N ARG A 12 -29.71 14.77 23.20
CA ARG A 12 -29.25 14.18 21.95
C ARG A 12 -29.53 15.17 20.82
N ARG A 13 -28.53 15.95 20.39
CA ARG A 13 -28.59 16.63 19.09
C ARG A 13 -28.07 15.67 18.03
N ARG A 14 -29.01 15.15 17.23
CA ARG A 14 -28.74 14.37 16.01
C ARG A 14 -28.12 15.31 14.96
N PRO A 15 -27.07 14.91 14.22
CA PRO A 15 -26.63 15.65 13.05
C PRO A 15 -27.61 15.47 11.89
N THR A 16 -27.90 16.60 11.26
CA THR A 16 -28.81 16.82 10.14
C THR A 16 -28.31 16.11 8.88
N LEU A 17 -29.15 15.24 8.29
CA LEU A 17 -28.92 14.65 6.98
C LEU A 17 -29.07 15.73 5.89
N ALA A 18 -27.96 16.23 5.37
CA ALA A 18 -27.93 17.01 4.15
C ALA A 18 -28.03 16.07 2.94
N ARG A 19 -29.24 15.95 2.39
CA ARG A 19 -29.51 15.36 1.08
C ARG A 19 -28.83 16.20 0.00
N TRP A 20 -27.79 15.67 -0.63
CA TRP A 20 -27.33 16.15 -1.93
C TRP A 20 -27.92 15.25 -3.01
N ALA A 21 -28.90 15.78 -3.72
CA ALA A 21 -29.35 15.23 -4.99
C ALA A 21 -28.39 15.74 -6.07
N VAL A 22 -27.64 14.83 -6.69
CA VAL A 22 -26.92 15.12 -7.93
C VAL A 22 -27.57 14.28 -9.02
N ALA A 23 -28.22 14.97 -9.94
CA ALA A 23 -28.67 14.43 -11.21
C ALA A 23 -27.48 14.37 -12.16
N ILE A 24 -27.23 13.21 -12.77
CA ILE A 24 -26.44 13.13 -14.00
C ILE A 24 -27.17 12.20 -14.97
N ALA A 25 -27.66 12.81 -16.03
CA ALA A 25 -28.03 12.14 -17.26
C ALA A 25 -26.79 12.02 -18.14
N ALA A 26 -26.50 10.84 -18.66
CA ALA A 26 -25.67 10.66 -19.85
C ALA A 26 -25.98 9.31 -20.48
N GLY A 27 -26.73 9.35 -21.58
CA GLY A 27 -26.78 8.25 -22.53
C GLY A 27 -25.67 8.41 -23.55
N VAL A 28 -24.90 7.35 -23.80
CA VAL A 28 -24.21 7.12 -25.07
C VAL A 28 -24.18 5.61 -25.30
N ALA A 29 -24.80 5.18 -26.41
CA ALA A 29 -24.70 3.83 -26.94
C ALA A 29 -23.33 3.64 -27.59
N ILE A 30 -22.61 2.56 -27.26
CA ILE A 30 -21.43 2.13 -27.99
C ILE A 30 -21.78 0.85 -28.75
N VAL A 31 -22.19 1.05 -30.00
CA VAL A 31 -22.20 0.02 -31.04
C VAL A 31 -20.88 0.11 -31.78
N GLY A 32 -20.15 -1.00 -31.92
CA GLY A 32 -19.11 -1.10 -32.94
C GLY A 32 -17.95 -2.02 -32.60
N CYS A 33 -18.13 -3.32 -32.81
CA CYS A 33 -17.03 -4.27 -33.00
C CYS A 33 -16.26 -3.93 -34.29
N ARG A 34 -14.92 -3.91 -34.24
CA ARG A 34 -14.05 -4.23 -35.38
C ARG A 34 -12.69 -4.76 -34.90
N PRO A 35 -12.28 -5.99 -35.29
CA PRO A 35 -10.89 -6.45 -35.23
C PRO A 35 -10.14 -6.09 -36.53
N ASN A 36 -8.82 -6.41 -36.59
CA ASN A 36 -7.87 -6.36 -37.71
C ASN A 36 -7.24 -4.99 -38.05
N SER A 37 -5.92 -4.81 -38.28
CA SER A 37 -4.71 -5.67 -38.35
C SER A 37 -3.45 -4.77 -38.34
N PRO A 38 -2.26 -5.24 -37.91
CA PRO A 38 -0.95 -4.71 -38.34
C PRO A 38 -0.53 -5.42 -39.66
N PRO A 39 0.29 -4.82 -40.56
CA PRO A 39 1.75 -4.72 -40.40
C PRO A 39 2.31 -3.38 -40.98
N GLN A 40 3.58 -2.99 -40.78
CA GLN A 40 4.68 -3.36 -41.67
C GLN A 40 6.05 -2.94 -41.09
N THR A 41 6.98 -3.88 -41.30
CA THR A 41 8.44 -3.78 -41.28
C THR A 41 8.92 -2.74 -42.30
N GLU A 42 9.85 -1.87 -41.91
CA GLU A 42 10.82 -1.34 -42.87
C GLU A 42 12.20 -1.26 -42.21
N ALA A 43 13.07 -2.15 -42.65
CA ALA A 43 14.49 -2.15 -42.37
C ALA A 43 15.17 -1.35 -43.47
N ILE A 44 15.96 -0.33 -43.11
CA ILE A 44 16.96 0.23 -44.03
C ILE A 44 18.22 0.58 -43.24
N ASN A 45 19.21 -0.29 -43.40
CA ASN A 45 20.63 -0.06 -43.13
C ASN A 45 21.21 0.77 -44.31
N PRO A 46 22.08 1.75 -44.05
CA PRO A 46 23.46 1.54 -44.51
C PRO A 46 24.53 2.07 -43.52
N ALA A 47 25.57 1.25 -43.33
CA ALA A 47 26.91 1.64 -42.87
C ALA A 47 27.78 2.06 -44.11
N PRO A 48 29.07 2.41 -43.97
CA PRO A 48 29.79 3.24 -42.99
C PRO A 48 30.65 4.33 -43.69
N ALA A 49 31.12 5.36 -42.96
CA ALA A 49 32.35 6.09 -43.32
C ALA A 49 33.01 6.73 -42.07
N ALA A 50 34.26 6.35 -41.82
CA ALA A 50 35.25 7.08 -41.02
C ALA A 50 36.36 7.57 -42.00
N PRO A 51 37.47 8.22 -41.58
CA PRO A 51 37.80 9.02 -40.39
C PRO A 51 38.34 10.43 -40.78
N THR A 52 38.75 11.29 -39.85
CA THR A 52 39.85 12.30 -39.92
C THR A 52 39.85 13.03 -38.56
N ASP A 53 40.72 12.66 -37.62
CA ASP A 53 42.09 13.17 -37.42
C ASP A 53 42.14 14.63 -36.92
N SER A 54 42.48 14.79 -35.64
CA SER A 54 43.42 15.79 -35.13
C SER A 54 43.58 15.61 -33.62
N ALA A 55 44.69 14.98 -33.23
CA ALA A 55 45.32 15.17 -31.93
C ALA A 55 45.95 16.58 -31.84
N PRO A 56 46.22 17.11 -30.63
CA PRO A 56 47.49 16.78 -29.97
C PRO A 56 47.40 16.55 -28.44
N GLU A 57 48.20 15.57 -28.01
CA GLU A 57 48.71 15.28 -26.64
C GLU A 57 49.97 16.17 -26.36
N PRO A 58 50.65 16.26 -25.17
CA PRO A 58 50.45 15.69 -23.81
C PRO A 58 50.57 16.71 -22.64
N ALA A 59 50.13 16.31 -21.44
CA ALA A 59 51.01 16.17 -20.25
C ALA A 59 50.25 15.71 -19.00
N ALA A 60 50.61 14.50 -18.55
CA ALA A 60 50.63 13.96 -17.19
C ALA A 60 49.89 14.71 -16.05
N GLN A 61 49.05 13.99 -15.30
CA GLN A 61 49.33 13.60 -13.91
C GLN A 61 48.23 12.76 -13.24
N SER A 62 48.69 11.71 -12.57
CA SER A 62 48.10 10.96 -11.45
C SER A 62 46.76 10.26 -11.62
N THR A 63 46.87 8.99 -12.00
CA THR A 63 45.96 7.91 -11.60
C THR A 63 46.06 7.72 -10.08
N GLU A 64 45.10 8.27 -9.33
CA GLU A 64 44.81 7.79 -7.97
C GLU A 64 43.55 6.92 -8.07
N PRO A 65 43.60 5.63 -7.65
CA PRO A 65 42.39 4.81 -7.62
C PRO A 65 41.42 5.45 -6.62
N PRO A 66 40.12 5.62 -6.94
CA PRO A 66 39.16 5.94 -5.91
C PRO A 66 39.17 4.78 -4.92
N THR A 67 39.74 5.04 -3.74
CA THR A 67 39.65 4.16 -2.59
C THR A 67 38.19 3.75 -2.46
N ALA A 68 37.92 2.46 -2.64
CA ALA A 68 36.60 1.90 -2.38
C ALA A 68 36.28 2.17 -0.92
N THR A 69 35.53 3.23 -0.65
CA THR A 69 34.82 3.40 0.60
C THR A 69 33.84 2.23 0.67
N THR A 70 34.25 1.16 1.34
CA THR A 70 33.35 0.12 1.81
C THR A 70 32.26 0.84 2.58
N ALA A 71 31.11 1.04 1.95
CA ALA A 71 29.91 1.49 2.61
C ALA A 71 29.64 0.47 3.71
N ALA A 72 29.85 0.86 4.96
CA ALA A 72 29.38 0.09 6.09
C ALA A 72 27.89 -0.19 5.84
N PRO A 73 27.41 -1.44 6.02
CA PRO A 73 25.99 -1.70 5.90
C PRO A 73 25.28 -0.77 6.88
N ALA A 74 24.42 0.10 6.34
CA ALA A 74 23.53 0.91 7.13
C ALA A 74 22.62 -0.05 7.89
N THR A 75 22.94 -0.34 9.15
CA THR A 75 22.05 -1.03 10.07
C THR A 75 20.97 -0.03 10.48
N THR A 76 20.10 0.31 9.53
CA THR A 76 18.83 0.94 9.86
C THR A 76 18.10 -0.08 10.75
N PRO A 77 17.74 0.26 12.00
CA PRO A 77 16.92 -0.64 12.79
C PRO A 77 15.63 -0.89 12.02
N THR A 78 15.45 -2.12 11.56
CA THR A 78 14.19 -2.57 10.98
C THR A 78 13.17 -2.51 12.10
N ALA A 79 12.36 -1.46 12.10
CA ALA A 79 11.26 -1.34 13.05
C ALA A 79 10.42 -2.63 12.95
N THR A 80 10.12 -3.23 14.10
CA THR A 80 9.39 -4.50 14.17
C THR A 80 7.93 -4.21 14.52
N LEU A 81 7.01 -5.01 13.98
CA LEU A 81 5.61 -4.94 14.35
C LEU A 81 5.45 -5.25 15.86
N PRO A 82 4.60 -4.53 16.61
CA PRO A 82 4.35 -4.84 18.02
C PRO A 82 3.84 -6.27 18.22
N ILE A 83 4.32 -6.93 19.28
CA ILE A 83 3.95 -8.31 19.64
C ILE A 83 2.43 -8.47 19.83
N SER A 84 1.76 -7.43 20.34
CA SER A 84 0.31 -7.41 20.52
C SER A 84 -0.50 -7.47 19.23
N LEU A 85 0.11 -7.15 18.07
CA LEU A 85 -0.49 -7.32 16.75
C LEU A 85 -0.20 -8.68 16.12
N ILE A 86 0.80 -9.41 16.63
CA ILE A 86 1.20 -10.74 16.16
C ILE A 86 0.23 -11.77 16.75
N LYS A 87 -0.82 -12.07 15.98
CA LYS A 87 -1.89 -13.02 16.30
C LYS A 87 -2.80 -13.25 15.10
N GLU A 88 -3.76 -14.13 15.27
CA GLU A 88 -4.89 -14.30 14.35
C GLU A 88 -5.95 -13.21 14.59
N TRP A 89 -6.53 -12.75 13.49
CA TRP A 89 -7.54 -11.70 13.43
C TRP A 89 -8.73 -12.20 12.62
N GLN A 90 -9.93 -12.14 13.19
CA GLN A 90 -11.18 -12.56 12.56
C GLN A 90 -11.81 -11.42 11.76
N PRO A 91 -12.30 -11.66 10.53
CA PRO A 91 -12.87 -10.61 9.69
C PRO A 91 -14.16 -10.05 10.33
N LEU A 92 -14.24 -8.72 10.40
CA LEU A 92 -15.42 -7.99 10.89
C LEU A 92 -16.28 -7.45 9.74
N SER A 93 -15.67 -7.13 8.60
CA SER A 93 -16.33 -6.50 7.46
C SER A 93 -16.62 -7.50 6.35
N ASP A 94 -17.75 -7.32 5.65
CA ASP A 94 -18.17 -8.21 4.55
C ASP A 94 -17.12 -8.36 3.45
N VAL A 95 -16.42 -7.27 3.13
CA VAL A 95 -15.35 -7.28 2.12
C VAL A 95 -14.18 -8.17 2.51
N LEU A 96 -13.94 -8.39 3.81
CA LEU A 96 -12.84 -9.21 4.31
C LEU A 96 -13.24 -10.67 4.55
N LEU A 97 -14.54 -10.98 4.63
CA LEU A 97 -15.02 -12.36 4.80
C LEU A 97 -14.55 -13.27 3.66
N ALA A 98 -14.45 -12.74 2.44
CA ALA A 98 -13.95 -13.50 1.29
C ALA A 98 -12.49 -13.93 1.42
N PHE A 99 -11.70 -13.28 2.29
CA PHE A 99 -10.29 -13.60 2.52
C PHE A 99 -10.04 -14.42 3.78
N GLY A 100 -11.06 -14.55 4.63
CA GLY A 100 -11.00 -15.29 5.88
C GLY A 100 -10.16 -14.59 6.95
N PRO A 101 -9.78 -15.33 8.01
CA PRO A 101 -8.94 -14.82 9.08
C PRO A 101 -7.59 -14.31 8.55
N MET A 102 -7.05 -13.27 9.17
CA MET A 102 -5.70 -12.77 8.89
C MET A 102 -4.78 -13.12 10.06
N THR A 103 -3.71 -13.86 9.81
CA THR A 103 -2.67 -14.12 10.80
C THR A 103 -1.46 -13.23 10.54
N LEU A 104 -1.15 -12.36 11.50
CA LEU A 104 0.08 -11.57 11.50
C LEU A 104 1.16 -12.31 12.29
N THR A 105 2.30 -12.53 11.65
CA THR A 105 3.51 -13.07 12.29
C THR A 105 4.63 -12.02 12.22
N PRO A 106 5.80 -12.23 12.85
CA PRO A 106 6.92 -11.29 12.73
C PRO A 106 7.40 -11.08 11.28
N ASP A 107 7.25 -12.09 10.42
CA ASP A 107 7.90 -12.11 9.11
C ASP A 107 6.91 -12.02 7.94
N GLN A 108 5.65 -12.42 8.16
CA GLN A 108 4.65 -12.51 7.10
C GLN A 108 3.21 -12.28 7.58
N VAL A 109 2.35 -11.94 6.61
CA VAL A 109 0.90 -11.91 6.74
C VAL A 109 0.34 -13.12 5.99
N GLN A 110 -0.60 -13.82 6.62
CA GLN A 110 -1.31 -14.96 6.04
C GLN A 110 -2.80 -14.69 6.08
N TRP A 111 -3.52 -15.03 5.01
CA TRP A 111 -4.97 -14.93 4.94
C TRP A 111 -5.59 -16.33 4.83
N GLY A 112 -6.77 -16.52 5.41
CA GLY A 112 -7.52 -17.79 5.38
C GLY A 112 -7.86 -18.27 3.97
N SER A 113 -7.84 -17.38 2.98
CA SER A 113 -7.90 -17.70 1.55
C SER A 113 -6.70 -18.52 1.03
N GLY A 114 -5.65 -18.70 1.83
CA GLY A 114 -4.42 -19.41 1.49
C GLY A 114 -3.31 -18.50 0.94
N GLN A 115 -3.57 -17.20 0.78
CA GLN A 115 -2.55 -16.25 0.38
C GLN A 115 -1.61 -15.94 1.55
N THR A 116 -0.32 -15.78 1.23
CA THR A 116 0.72 -15.44 2.20
C THR A 116 1.66 -14.43 1.57
N SER A 117 2.09 -13.44 2.35
CA SER A 117 3.10 -12.49 1.90
C SER A 117 4.08 -12.18 3.03
N PRO A 118 5.41 -12.31 2.80
CA PRO A 118 6.37 -11.65 3.66
C PRO A 118 6.14 -10.14 3.60
N TYR A 119 6.59 -9.41 4.63
CA TYR A 119 6.46 -7.96 4.64
C TYR A 119 7.66 -7.23 5.21
N THR A 120 7.76 -5.95 4.90
CA THR A 120 8.64 -4.99 5.57
C THR A 120 7.79 -3.88 6.20
N LEU A 121 8.15 -3.44 7.40
CA LEU A 121 7.50 -2.28 8.04
C LEU A 121 8.09 -0.99 7.48
N VAL A 122 7.25 -0.18 6.82
CA VAL A 122 7.66 1.03 6.11
C VAL A 122 7.45 2.29 6.95
N SER A 123 6.34 2.37 7.70
CA SER A 123 6.01 3.53 8.53
C SER A 123 5.14 3.14 9.71
N THR A 124 5.23 3.92 10.79
CA THR A 124 4.37 3.82 11.98
C THR A 124 3.44 5.04 12.14
N GLU A 125 3.33 5.88 11.10
CA GLU A 125 2.52 7.10 11.15
C GLU A 125 1.03 6.79 10.90
N GLY A 126 0.19 7.09 11.90
CA GLY A 126 -1.25 6.86 11.83
C GLY A 126 -1.65 5.39 11.71
N GLY A 127 -0.75 4.45 12.05
CA GLY A 127 -0.90 3.02 11.88
C GLY A 127 0.43 2.36 11.49
N TYR A 128 0.41 1.06 11.19
CA TYR A 128 1.57 0.31 10.73
C TYR A 128 1.43 0.03 9.24
N LEU A 129 2.23 0.72 8.43
CA LEU A 129 2.27 0.53 6.99
C LEU A 129 3.26 -0.58 6.64
N LEU A 130 2.76 -1.63 6.01
CA LEU A 130 3.54 -2.80 5.57
C LEU A 130 3.63 -2.80 4.05
N GLU A 131 4.82 -3.03 3.50
CA GLU A 131 5.01 -3.41 2.10
C GLU A 131 5.03 -4.94 1.99
N LEU A 132 4.22 -5.48 1.10
CA LEU A 132 3.99 -6.90 0.91
C LEU A 132 4.88 -7.45 -0.20
N GLY A 133 5.80 -8.36 0.13
CA GLY A 133 6.77 -8.90 -0.83
C GLY A 133 6.18 -9.83 -1.89
N ALA A 134 5.03 -10.47 -1.64
CA ALA A 134 4.40 -11.40 -2.57
C ALA A 134 3.24 -10.79 -3.40
N ASN A 135 2.86 -9.54 -3.14
CA ASN A 135 1.75 -8.84 -3.81
C ASN A 135 0.45 -9.67 -3.90
N PRO A 136 -0.17 -10.05 -2.76
CA PRO A 136 -1.39 -10.84 -2.76
C PRO A 136 -2.51 -10.17 -3.55
N SER A 137 -3.32 -10.99 -4.22
CA SER A 137 -4.42 -10.54 -5.07
C SER A 137 -5.75 -10.68 -4.35
N PHE A 138 -6.47 -9.56 -4.22
CA PHE A 138 -7.81 -9.52 -3.64
C PHE A 138 -8.78 -9.03 -4.71
N TYR A 139 -9.76 -9.85 -5.08
CA TYR A 139 -10.68 -9.60 -6.21
C TYR A 139 -9.93 -9.16 -7.49
N ASP A 140 -8.93 -9.95 -7.91
CA ASP A 140 -8.08 -9.71 -9.09
C ASP A 140 -7.17 -8.46 -9.03
N THR A 141 -7.14 -7.76 -7.90
CA THR A 141 -6.28 -6.59 -7.69
C THR A 141 -5.07 -6.98 -6.84
N GLN A 142 -3.86 -6.78 -7.36
CA GLN A 142 -2.62 -6.99 -6.59
C GLN A 142 -2.38 -5.85 -5.61
N ASN A 143 -2.12 -6.20 -4.34
CA ASN A 143 -1.92 -5.23 -3.27
C ASN A 143 -0.48 -5.28 -2.81
N ARG A 144 0.21 -4.15 -2.94
CA ARG A 144 1.62 -4.01 -2.54
C ARG A 144 1.76 -3.47 -1.13
N TYR A 145 0.77 -2.73 -0.64
CA TYR A 145 0.82 -2.16 0.70
C TYR A 145 -0.45 -2.45 1.48
N ILE A 146 -0.29 -2.65 2.78
CA ILE A 146 -1.41 -2.62 3.73
C ILE A 146 -1.08 -1.70 4.90
N LYS A 147 -2.07 -0.94 5.38
CA LYS A 147 -1.95 -0.12 6.58
C LYS A 147 -2.84 -0.70 7.67
N LEU A 148 -2.23 -1.12 8.77
CA LEU A 148 -2.89 -1.64 9.96
C LEU A 148 -3.16 -0.48 10.93
N ILE A 149 -4.41 -0.28 11.33
CA ILE A 149 -4.84 0.82 12.18
C ILE A 149 -5.53 0.23 13.42
N PRO A 150 -4.79 -0.02 14.52
CA PRO A 150 -5.37 -0.53 15.75
C PRO A 150 -6.40 0.42 16.36
N LYS A 151 -7.53 -0.11 16.85
CA LYS A 151 -8.63 0.67 17.46
C LYS A 151 -8.52 0.87 18.97
N ALA A 152 -7.34 0.63 19.52
CA ALA A 152 -6.99 0.90 20.90
C ALA A 152 -5.49 1.14 20.98
N ASP A 153 -4.97 1.33 22.18
CA ASP A 153 -3.53 1.26 22.40
C ASP A 153 -2.98 -0.04 21.83
N THR A 154 -1.81 0.06 21.21
CA THR A 154 -1.22 -1.04 20.44
C THR A 154 -1.02 -2.27 21.32
N ASN A 155 -0.73 -2.09 22.61
CA ASN A 155 -0.56 -3.17 23.60
C ASN A 155 -1.84 -3.97 23.90
N THR A 156 -3.02 -3.45 23.59
CA THR A 156 -4.33 -4.04 23.95
C THR A 156 -5.32 -4.03 22.79
N ALA A 157 -4.81 -3.99 21.55
CA ALA A 157 -5.65 -3.91 20.37
C ALA A 157 -6.54 -5.15 20.23
N ASN A 158 -7.85 -4.97 20.37
CA ASN A 158 -8.86 -6.03 20.16
C ASN A 158 -9.54 -5.93 18.78
N SER A 159 -9.29 -4.85 18.05
CA SER A 159 -9.67 -4.72 16.65
C SER A 159 -8.68 -3.84 15.89
N ILE A 160 -8.60 -4.09 14.60
CA ILE A 160 -7.76 -3.38 13.65
C ILE A 160 -8.59 -3.04 12.43
N GLU A 161 -8.41 -1.83 11.90
CA GLU A 161 -8.80 -1.54 10.53
C GLU A 161 -7.61 -1.80 9.61
N VAL A 162 -7.89 -2.20 8.38
CA VAL A 162 -6.89 -2.52 7.37
C VAL A 162 -7.28 -1.82 6.08
N ALA A 163 -6.38 -0.97 5.58
CA ALA A 163 -6.47 -0.35 4.26
C ALA A 163 -5.48 -1.02 3.31
N PHE A 164 -5.89 -1.28 2.07
CA PHE A 164 -5.06 -1.91 1.04
C PHE A 164 -4.77 -0.91 -0.08
N TYR A 165 -3.53 -0.88 -0.54
CA TYR A 165 -3.08 -0.03 -1.63
C TYR A 165 -2.29 -0.86 -2.65
N THR A 166 -2.45 -0.52 -3.92
CA THR A 166 -1.79 -1.24 -5.03
C THR A 166 -0.37 -0.73 -5.28
N ASN A 167 -0.08 0.53 -4.97
CA ASN A 167 1.19 1.19 -5.25
C ASN A 167 1.44 2.39 -4.32
N SER A 168 2.62 3.00 -4.46
CA SER A 168 3.06 4.15 -3.66
C SER A 168 2.29 5.44 -3.96
N ASP A 169 1.76 5.60 -5.17
CA ASP A 169 1.04 6.83 -5.56
C ASP A 169 -0.30 6.90 -4.82
N GLN A 170 -1.00 5.77 -4.75
CA GLN A 170 -2.20 5.60 -3.93
C GLN A 170 -1.94 5.81 -2.44
N LEU A 171 -0.78 5.37 -1.95
CA LEU A 171 -0.39 5.62 -0.56
C LEU A 171 -0.20 7.12 -0.28
N GLN A 172 0.39 7.88 -1.21
CA GLN A 172 0.61 9.32 -1.05
C GLN A 172 -0.70 10.12 -1.05
N SER A 173 -1.69 9.68 -1.81
CA SER A 173 -3.03 10.29 -1.85
C SER A 173 -4.00 9.74 -0.81
N ASP A 174 -3.59 8.73 -0.03
CA ASP A 174 -4.44 7.93 0.86
C ASP A 174 -5.65 7.30 0.15
N GLU A 175 -5.48 6.92 -1.12
CA GLU A 175 -6.50 6.27 -1.95
C GLU A 175 -6.40 4.74 -1.85
N TYR A 176 -7.06 4.17 -0.86
CA TYR A 176 -7.12 2.71 -0.70
C TYR A 176 -8.11 2.08 -1.69
N VAL A 177 -7.76 0.91 -2.23
CA VAL A 177 -8.65 0.10 -3.08
C VAL A 177 -9.62 -0.75 -2.28
N MET A 178 -9.29 -1.01 -1.01
CA MET A 178 -10.09 -1.79 -0.11
C MET A 178 -9.84 -1.35 1.33
N TYR A 179 -10.90 -1.39 2.13
CA TYR A 179 -10.84 -1.06 3.55
C TYR A 179 -11.84 -1.90 4.34
N GLY A 180 -11.41 -2.42 5.48
CA GLY A 180 -12.27 -3.19 6.36
C GLY A 180 -11.67 -3.37 7.75
N GLY A 181 -12.39 -4.05 8.63
CA GLY A 181 -11.94 -4.35 9.99
C GLY A 181 -11.73 -5.84 10.25
N TYR A 182 -10.81 -6.13 11.17
CA TYR A 182 -10.73 -7.40 11.87
C TYR A 182 -10.85 -7.20 13.39
N PHE A 183 -11.20 -8.25 14.12
CA PHE A 183 -11.18 -8.31 15.58
C PHE A 183 -10.36 -9.50 16.08
N ALA A 184 -9.81 -9.39 17.29
CA ALA A 184 -9.12 -10.49 17.94
C ALA A 184 -10.14 -11.41 18.60
N GLU A 185 -9.94 -12.73 18.49
CA GLU A 185 -10.74 -13.73 19.23
C GLU A 185 -10.46 -13.69 20.74
#